data_AF-A0A6M0SMR9-F1
#
_entry.id   AF-A0A6M0SMR9-F1
#
_cell.length_a   1.000
_cell.length_b   1.000
_cell.length_c   1.000
_cell.angle_alpha   90.00
_cell.angle_beta   90.00
_cell.angle_gamma   90.00
#
_symmetry.space_group_name_H-M   'P 1'
#
loop_
_entity.id
_entity.type
_entity.pdbx_description
1 polymer ?
#
loop_
_entity_poly.entity_id
_entity_poly.type
_entity_poly.pdbx_seq_one_letter_code
_entity_poly.pdbx_strand_id
1 'polypeptide(L)'
;MAFNFATRHLSAQQQNIIRTRKENDERLKQESSIIKPSSIYEISIMMKLGNDLDVKVDGNKTMKIYKDFCDKNGSVWFSTNSHPKGIGKQKYKEFTDAINKGNTVEMFFIIGKGCNGTNNIEYRAEVLDIESDADGIYSPDVNLTPMEYKKENKKIWIKISNLQKVNELSVKDFVIASTKKDLKEAIEGSQYHFGYIKRK
;
A
#
# COMPACT_ATOMS: atom_id res chain seq x y z
N MET A 1 33.00 26.31 -9.73
CA MET A 1 33.62 25.93 -8.45
C MET A 1 32.90 26.68 -7.33
N ALA A 2 32.18 25.98 -6.46
CA ALA A 2 31.50 26.62 -5.32
C ALA A 2 32.54 26.92 -4.23
N PHE A 3 32.71 28.20 -3.90
CA PHE A 3 33.66 28.65 -2.88
C PHE A 3 33.05 28.48 -1.48
N ASN A 4 33.53 27.53 -0.69
CA ASN A 4 33.09 27.34 0.69
C ASN A 4 33.88 28.26 1.64
N PHE A 5 33.26 29.34 2.11
CA PHE A 5 33.88 30.30 3.03
C PHE A 5 34.22 29.71 4.41
N ALA A 6 33.52 28.64 4.82
CA ALA A 6 33.65 28.04 6.15
C ALA A 6 34.96 27.27 6.40
N THR A 7 35.67 26.83 5.36
CA THR A 7 36.87 25.97 5.49
C THR A 7 38.19 26.69 5.26
N ARG A 8 38.17 28.03 5.09
CA ARG A 8 39.36 28.83 4.70
C ARG A 8 40.47 28.87 5.75
N HIS A 9 40.13 28.69 7.02
CA HIS A 9 41.09 28.68 8.13
C HIS A 9 41.84 27.33 8.27
N LEU A 10 41.45 26.32 7.51
CA LEU A 10 42.04 24.97 7.57
C LEU A 10 43.20 24.84 6.59
N SER A 11 44.14 23.94 6.89
CA SER A 11 45.27 23.66 6.00
C SER A 11 44.80 23.06 4.67
N ALA A 12 45.61 23.20 3.61
CA ALA A 12 45.28 22.66 2.29
C ALA A 12 44.99 21.14 2.31
N GLN A 13 45.69 20.39 3.17
CA GLN A 13 45.45 18.97 3.38
C GLN A 13 44.08 18.70 4.00
N GLN A 14 43.69 19.47 5.02
CA GLN A 14 42.39 19.34 5.68
C GLN A 14 41.23 19.71 4.73
N GLN A 15 41.41 20.74 3.91
CA GLN A 15 40.43 21.14 2.90
C GLN A 15 40.21 20.04 1.85
N ASN A 16 41.29 19.39 1.39
CA ASN A 16 41.21 18.26 0.46
C ASN A 16 40.48 17.07 1.09
N ILE A 17 40.77 16.72 2.34
CA ILE A 17 40.09 15.61 3.05
C ILE A 17 38.58 15.87 3.16
N ILE A 18 38.17 17.10 3.51
CA ILE A 18 36.74 17.46 3.62
C ILE A 18 36.05 17.37 2.26
N ARG A 19 36.71 17.87 1.21
CA ARG A 19 36.18 17.80 -0.16
C ARG A 19 35.98 16.37 -0.62
N THR A 20 36.98 15.51 -0.45
CA THR A 20 36.89 14.10 -0.85
C THR A 20 35.82 13.34 -0.07
N ARG A 21 35.65 13.63 1.23
CA ARG A 21 34.55 13.06 2.04
C ARG A 21 33.19 13.50 1.51
N LYS A 22 33.02 14.78 1.21
CA LYS A 22 31.76 15.30 0.67
C LYS A 22 31.44 14.72 -0.71
N GLU A 23 32.43 14.59 -1.58
CA GLU A 23 32.30 13.94 -2.88
C GLU A 23 31.95 12.45 -2.74
N ASN A 24 32.52 11.74 -1.77
CA ASN A 24 32.17 10.36 -1.45
C ASN A 24 30.75 10.23 -0.86
N ASP A 25 30.33 11.13 0.03
CA ASP A 25 28.97 11.15 0.59
C ASP A 25 27.93 11.47 -0.49
N GLU A 26 28.24 12.39 -1.40
CA GLU A 26 27.40 12.70 -2.56
C GLU A 26 27.31 11.52 -3.52
N ARG A 27 28.43 10.81 -3.75
CA ARG A 27 28.45 9.56 -4.52
C ARG A 27 27.63 8.45 -3.85
N LEU A 28 27.78 8.24 -2.54
CA LEU A 28 26.99 7.25 -1.79
C LEU A 28 25.50 7.59 -1.81
N LYS A 29 25.13 8.88 -1.72
CA LYS A 29 23.75 9.33 -1.92
C LYS A 29 23.25 9.08 -3.34
N GLN A 30 24.07 9.33 -4.36
CA GLN A 30 23.73 9.02 -5.76
C GLN A 30 23.62 7.52 -6.03
N GLU A 31 24.51 6.70 -5.46
CA GLU A 31 24.46 5.24 -5.54
C GLU A 31 23.24 4.66 -4.79
N SER A 32 22.84 5.28 -3.67
CA SER A 32 21.58 4.94 -2.99
C SER A 32 20.32 5.34 -3.76
N SER A 33 20.46 6.24 -4.75
CA SER A 33 19.40 6.66 -5.66
C SER A 33 19.35 5.87 -6.97
N ILE A 34 20.12 4.78 -7.08
CA ILE A 34 19.87 3.77 -8.13
C ILE A 34 18.47 3.24 -7.87
N ILE A 35 17.52 3.71 -8.69
CA ILE A 35 16.15 3.23 -8.77
C ILE A 35 16.26 1.71 -8.90
N LYS A 36 16.07 1.00 -7.79
CA LYS A 36 15.85 -0.44 -7.81
C LYS A 36 14.70 -0.63 -8.80
N PRO A 37 14.86 -1.38 -9.90
CA PRO A 37 13.73 -1.69 -10.75
C PRO A 37 12.70 -2.40 -9.85
N SER A 38 11.62 -1.71 -9.52
CA SER A 38 10.57 -2.27 -8.68
C SER A 38 9.82 -3.27 -9.55
N SER A 39 10.18 -4.54 -9.46
CA SER A 39 9.34 -5.59 -10.03
C SER A 39 8.02 -5.61 -9.28
N ILE A 40 6.93 -5.62 -10.03
CA ILE A 40 5.59 -5.85 -9.46
C ILE A 40 5.60 -7.26 -8.87
N TYR A 41 5.20 -7.37 -7.62
CA TYR A 41 5.08 -8.66 -6.95
C TYR A 41 3.94 -9.47 -7.58
N GLU A 42 4.16 -10.76 -7.79
CA GLU A 42 3.24 -11.64 -8.54
C GLU A 42 1.83 -11.71 -7.93
N ILE A 43 1.74 -11.60 -6.61
CA ILE A 43 0.48 -11.72 -5.87
C ILE A 43 0.06 -10.35 -5.35
N SER A 44 -1.19 -10.01 -5.60
CA SER A 44 -1.82 -8.76 -5.16
C SER A 44 -2.86 -9.03 -4.08
N ILE A 45 -3.11 -8.03 -3.24
CA ILE A 45 -4.22 -8.05 -2.27
C ILE A 45 -5.49 -7.59 -2.98
N MET A 46 -6.62 -8.24 -2.70
CA MET A 46 -7.92 -7.85 -3.20
C MET A 46 -8.83 -7.49 -2.03
N MET A 47 -9.55 -6.38 -2.17
CA MET A 47 -10.61 -5.95 -1.26
C MET A 47 -11.88 -5.62 -2.04
N LYS A 48 -12.97 -6.33 -1.78
CA LYS A 48 -14.30 -6.00 -2.26
C LYS A 48 -15.06 -5.26 -1.16
N LEU A 49 -15.44 -4.03 -1.45
CA LEU A 49 -16.12 -3.11 -0.56
C LEU A 49 -17.63 -3.27 -0.64
N GLY A 50 -18.23 -3.32 0.55
CA GLY A 50 -19.66 -3.24 0.76
C GLY A 50 -20.05 -1.89 1.37
N ASN A 51 -21.14 -1.90 2.15
CA ASN A 51 -21.50 -0.78 3.01
C ASN A 51 -20.70 -0.87 4.30
N ASP A 52 -20.09 0.24 4.69
CA ASP A 52 -19.50 0.42 6.00
C ASP A 52 -20.63 0.76 6.99
N LEU A 53 -20.90 -0.15 7.92
CA LEU A 53 -21.98 0.03 8.90
C LEU A 53 -21.58 0.93 10.07
N ASP A 54 -20.29 1.01 10.38
CA ASP A 54 -19.77 1.81 11.49
C ASP A 54 -19.80 3.29 11.12
N VAL A 55 -19.29 3.62 9.91
CA VAL A 55 -19.25 5.00 9.37
C VAL A 55 -20.51 5.36 8.58
N LYS A 56 -21.36 4.36 8.23
CA LYS A 56 -22.61 4.52 7.47
C LYS A 56 -22.40 5.12 6.07
N VAL A 57 -21.41 4.60 5.36
CA VAL A 57 -21.07 5.01 3.99
C VAL A 57 -21.03 3.80 3.04
N ASP A 58 -21.31 4.03 1.77
CA ASP A 58 -21.15 3.01 0.73
C ASP A 58 -19.68 2.91 0.27
N GLY A 59 -19.35 1.87 -0.50
CA GLY A 59 -17.99 1.63 -0.96
C GLY A 59 -17.40 2.77 -1.80
N ASN A 60 -18.24 3.52 -2.55
CA ASN A 60 -17.77 4.69 -3.31
C ASN A 60 -17.31 5.82 -2.37
N LYS A 61 -18.12 6.11 -1.35
CA LYS A 61 -17.77 7.11 -0.33
C LYS A 61 -16.58 6.66 0.50
N THR A 62 -16.49 5.38 0.89
CA THR A 62 -15.31 4.81 1.55
C THR A 62 -14.05 5.07 0.72
N MET A 63 -14.07 4.72 -0.57
CA MET A 63 -12.90 4.96 -1.44
C MET A 63 -12.58 6.43 -1.61
N LYS A 64 -13.60 7.30 -1.69
CA LYS A 64 -13.39 8.74 -1.76
C LYS A 64 -12.68 9.27 -0.52
N ILE A 65 -13.10 8.87 0.69
CA ILE A 65 -12.47 9.28 1.95
C ILE A 65 -10.98 8.89 1.96
N TYR A 66 -10.69 7.61 1.69
CA TYR A 66 -9.32 7.12 1.66
C TYR A 66 -8.49 7.77 0.56
N LYS A 67 -9.05 7.99 -0.62
CA LYS A 67 -8.37 8.64 -1.75
C LYS A 67 -8.06 10.10 -1.45
N ASP A 68 -9.04 10.90 -1.04
CA ASP A 68 -8.85 12.31 -0.74
C ASP A 68 -7.81 12.51 0.38
N PHE A 69 -7.76 11.58 1.33
CA PHE A 69 -6.74 11.56 2.38
C PHE A 69 -5.35 11.18 1.84
N CYS A 70 -5.26 10.11 1.04
CA CYS A 70 -4.03 9.62 0.45
C CYS A 70 -3.40 10.68 -0.48
N ASP A 71 -4.20 11.34 -1.32
CA ASP A 71 -3.75 12.39 -2.23
C ASP A 71 -3.11 13.58 -1.49
N LYS A 72 -3.61 13.90 -0.28
CA LYS A 72 -3.07 14.99 0.55
C LYS A 72 -1.82 14.62 1.33
N ASN A 73 -1.71 13.37 1.77
CA ASN A 73 -0.66 12.93 2.71
C ASN A 73 0.39 12.02 2.07
N GLY A 74 0.22 11.65 0.79
CA GLY A 74 1.05 10.71 0.05
C GLY A 74 0.80 9.23 0.39
N SER A 75 0.25 8.94 1.56
CA SER A 75 -0.13 7.59 1.98
C SER A 75 -1.27 7.60 3.00
N VAL A 76 -1.89 6.45 3.21
CA VAL A 76 -2.97 6.26 4.18
C VAL A 76 -2.98 4.83 4.72
N TRP A 77 -3.32 4.67 5.99
CA TRP A 77 -3.63 3.38 6.59
C TRP A 77 -5.09 3.01 6.33
N PHE A 78 -5.30 1.97 5.52
CA PHE A 78 -6.60 1.39 5.23
C PHE A 78 -6.92 0.27 6.21
N SER A 79 -8.11 0.29 6.82
CA SER A 79 -8.54 -0.67 7.84
C SER A 79 -9.53 -1.71 7.28
N THR A 80 -9.50 -2.95 7.78
CA THR A 80 -10.54 -3.95 7.46
C THR A 80 -10.65 -5.09 8.50
N ASN A 81 -11.86 -5.62 8.63
CA ASN A 81 -12.19 -6.84 9.39
C ASN A 81 -12.64 -8.01 8.50
N SER A 82 -12.43 -7.93 7.19
CA SER A 82 -12.93 -8.91 6.23
C SER A 82 -12.29 -10.30 6.32
N HIS A 83 -11.22 -10.46 7.10
CA HIS A 83 -10.68 -11.77 7.46
C HIS A 83 -10.75 -11.97 8.99
N PRO A 84 -11.49 -12.98 9.49
CA PRO A 84 -11.78 -13.14 10.92
C PRO A 84 -10.55 -13.29 11.83
N LYS A 85 -9.41 -13.74 11.29
CA LYS A 85 -8.15 -13.94 12.03
C LYS A 85 -7.05 -12.97 11.61
N GLY A 86 -7.38 -11.91 10.87
CA GLY A 86 -6.38 -11.06 10.24
C GLY A 86 -5.60 -11.78 9.14
N ILE A 87 -4.48 -11.23 8.71
CA ILE A 87 -3.59 -11.85 7.70
C ILE A 87 -2.82 -12.99 8.36
N GLY A 88 -2.86 -14.18 7.75
CA GLY A 88 -2.12 -15.35 8.25
C GLY A 88 -0.61 -15.13 8.22
N LYS A 89 0.11 -15.62 9.24
CA LYS A 89 1.56 -15.42 9.44
C LYS A 89 2.42 -15.64 8.18
N GLN A 90 2.12 -16.68 7.40
CA GLN A 90 2.86 -16.96 6.17
C GLN A 90 2.68 -15.86 5.12
N LYS A 91 1.44 -15.38 4.91
CA LYS A 91 1.14 -14.32 3.93
C LYS A 91 1.61 -12.95 4.41
N TYR A 92 1.52 -12.69 5.71
CA TYR A 92 2.11 -11.50 6.31
C TYR A 92 3.60 -11.43 5.99
N LYS A 93 4.36 -12.49 6.34
CA LYS A 93 5.80 -12.56 6.07
C LYS A 93 6.12 -12.43 4.58
N GLU A 94 5.36 -13.11 3.73
CA GLU A 94 5.54 -13.07 2.27
C GLU A 94 5.45 -11.65 1.71
N PHE A 95 4.42 -10.88 2.10
CA PHE A 95 4.27 -9.49 1.65
C PHE A 95 5.32 -8.57 2.25
N THR A 96 5.58 -8.66 3.56
CA THR A 96 6.61 -7.84 4.21
C THR A 96 7.99 -8.10 3.60
N ASP A 97 8.34 -9.36 3.33
CA ASP A 97 9.58 -9.72 2.64
C ASP A 97 9.63 -9.17 1.21
N ALA A 98 8.51 -9.19 0.48
CA ALA A 98 8.43 -8.65 -0.88
C ALA A 98 8.65 -7.13 -0.89
N ILE A 99 7.99 -6.40 0.02
CA ILE A 99 8.13 -4.95 0.21
C ILE A 99 9.56 -4.60 0.60
N ASN A 100 10.14 -5.29 1.59
CA ASN A 100 11.53 -5.06 2.04
C ASN A 100 12.58 -5.32 0.95
N LYS A 101 12.30 -6.24 0.03
CA LYS A 101 13.16 -6.48 -1.14
C LYS A 101 13.02 -5.39 -2.21
N GLY A 102 12.04 -4.50 -2.10
CA GLY A 102 11.76 -3.43 -3.05
C GLY A 102 10.79 -3.82 -4.17
N ASN A 103 10.03 -4.91 -3.99
CA ASN A 103 8.94 -5.24 -4.91
C ASN A 103 7.71 -4.39 -4.60
N THR A 104 6.98 -4.01 -5.65
CA THR A 104 5.69 -3.32 -5.50
C THR A 104 4.60 -4.37 -5.30
N VAL A 105 4.05 -4.46 -4.09
CA VAL A 105 2.84 -5.23 -3.83
C VAL A 105 1.63 -4.34 -4.14
N GLU A 106 0.71 -4.83 -4.96
CA GLU A 106 -0.48 -4.08 -5.35
C GLU A 106 -1.69 -4.49 -4.51
N MET A 107 -2.58 -3.53 -4.28
CA MET A 107 -3.89 -3.76 -3.71
C MET A 107 -4.98 -3.26 -4.65
N PHE A 108 -5.94 -4.13 -4.97
CA PHE A 108 -7.06 -3.82 -5.85
C PHE A 108 -8.37 -3.72 -5.06
N PHE A 109 -9.13 -2.67 -5.35
CA PHE A 109 -10.43 -2.44 -4.74
C PHE A 109 -11.55 -2.65 -5.75
N ILE A 110 -12.51 -3.47 -5.35
CA ILE A 110 -13.74 -3.77 -6.07
C ILE A 110 -14.89 -3.16 -5.27
N ILE A 111 -15.84 -2.48 -5.91
CA ILE A 111 -17.04 -1.99 -5.22
C ILE A 111 -18.22 -2.88 -5.61
N GLY A 112 -18.91 -3.45 -4.63
CA GLY A 112 -20.05 -4.35 -4.88
C GLY A 112 -21.26 -3.64 -5.51
N LYS A 113 -22.04 -4.36 -6.33
CA LYS A 113 -23.23 -3.80 -7.02
C LYS A 113 -24.26 -3.21 -6.05
N GLY A 114 -24.44 -3.83 -4.88
CA GLY A 114 -25.36 -3.36 -3.84
C GLY A 114 -24.89 -2.08 -3.11
N CYS A 115 -23.72 -1.56 -3.46
CA CYS A 115 -23.05 -0.44 -2.79
C CYS A 115 -22.59 0.61 -3.80
N ASN A 116 -23.41 0.83 -4.84
CA ASN A 116 -23.18 1.77 -5.95
C ASN A 116 -21.95 1.44 -6.84
N GLY A 117 -21.42 0.22 -6.76
CA GLY A 117 -20.31 -0.23 -7.61
C GLY A 117 -20.73 -1.09 -8.80
N THR A 118 -19.74 -1.55 -9.55
CA THR A 118 -19.94 -2.41 -10.73
C THR A 118 -19.59 -3.88 -10.50
N ASN A 119 -19.08 -4.22 -9.31
CA ASN A 119 -18.44 -5.49 -8.99
C ASN A 119 -17.28 -5.82 -9.95
N ASN A 120 -16.57 -4.77 -10.35
CA ASN A 120 -15.33 -4.83 -11.10
C ASN A 120 -14.22 -4.08 -10.32
N ILE A 121 -12.97 -4.20 -10.75
CA ILE A 121 -11.86 -3.41 -10.18
C ILE A 121 -12.10 -1.94 -10.53
N GLU A 122 -12.11 -1.08 -9.52
CA GLU A 122 -12.32 0.36 -9.68
C GLU A 122 -11.14 1.19 -9.17
N TYR A 123 -10.35 0.66 -8.24
CA TYR A 123 -9.14 1.33 -7.75
C TYR A 123 -7.97 0.36 -7.59
N ARG A 124 -6.76 0.92 -7.69
CA ARG A 124 -5.48 0.27 -7.41
C ARG A 124 -4.69 1.16 -6.46
N ALA A 125 -3.94 0.53 -5.56
CA ALA A 125 -2.95 1.19 -4.73
C ALA A 125 -1.70 0.32 -4.59
N GLU A 126 -0.63 0.93 -4.11
CA GLU A 126 0.63 0.26 -3.77
C GLU A 126 0.68 0.07 -2.26
N VAL A 127 1.09 -1.12 -1.81
CA VAL A 127 1.20 -1.46 -0.40
C VAL A 127 2.60 -1.10 0.09
N LEU A 128 2.65 -0.25 1.10
CA LEU A 128 3.88 0.17 1.76
C LEU A 128 4.17 -0.62 3.04
N ASP A 129 3.13 -1.02 3.76
CA ASP A 129 3.26 -1.72 5.03
C ASP A 129 1.97 -2.45 5.42
N ILE A 130 2.08 -3.43 6.31
CA ILE A 130 0.97 -4.24 6.78
C ILE A 130 1.11 -4.47 8.28
N GLU A 131 0.03 -4.25 9.01
CA GLU A 131 -0.11 -4.64 10.41
C GLU A 131 -1.37 -5.46 10.59
N SER A 132 -1.28 -6.56 11.34
CA SER A 132 -2.43 -7.44 11.54
C SER A 132 -2.37 -8.20 12.86
N ASP A 133 -3.51 -8.22 13.53
CA ASP A 133 -3.71 -8.97 14.77
C ASP A 133 -5.11 -9.60 14.78
N ALA A 134 -5.23 -10.81 15.33
CA ALA A 134 -6.50 -11.53 15.39
C ALA A 134 -7.49 -10.91 16.39
N ASP A 135 -6.98 -10.29 17.45
CA ASP A 135 -7.75 -9.59 18.49
C ASP A 135 -8.09 -8.16 18.08
N GLY A 136 -7.39 -7.64 17.05
CA GLY A 136 -7.59 -6.31 16.50
C GLY A 136 -6.74 -5.25 17.18
N ILE A 137 -6.30 -4.29 16.37
CA ILE A 137 -5.42 -3.20 16.77
C ILE A 137 -6.00 -1.86 16.31
N TYR A 138 -5.61 -0.80 17.01
CA TYR A 138 -5.83 0.56 16.53
C TYR A 138 -4.89 0.88 15.38
N SER A 139 -5.17 1.98 14.67
CA SER A 139 -4.30 2.42 13.57
C SER A 139 -2.84 2.52 14.02
N PRO A 140 -1.90 1.94 13.25
CA PRO A 140 -0.46 2.07 13.54
C PRO A 140 0.02 3.52 13.51
N ASP A 141 -0.62 4.39 12.72
CA ASP A 141 -0.34 5.82 12.70
C ASP A 141 -1.63 6.63 12.50
N VAL A 142 -2.10 7.24 13.59
CA VAL A 142 -3.32 8.05 13.65
C VAL A 142 -3.23 9.31 12.77
N ASN A 143 -2.03 9.81 12.46
CA ASN A 143 -1.85 10.94 11.57
C ASN A 143 -2.02 10.55 10.10
N LEU A 144 -1.86 9.27 9.77
CA LEU A 144 -2.07 8.72 8.44
C LEU A 144 -3.40 7.95 8.33
N THR A 145 -4.38 8.27 9.16
CA THR A 145 -5.72 7.68 9.13
C THR A 145 -6.80 8.74 8.99
N PRO A 146 -7.79 8.57 8.10
CA PRO A 146 -8.90 9.51 7.99
C PRO A 146 -9.68 9.59 9.29
N MET A 147 -10.25 10.77 9.58
CA MET A 147 -10.87 11.08 10.87
C MET A 147 -11.99 10.08 11.24
N GLU A 148 -12.73 9.63 10.24
CA GLU A 148 -13.81 8.65 10.32
C GLU A 148 -13.35 7.30 10.88
N TYR A 149 -12.08 6.94 10.65
CA TYR A 149 -11.52 5.62 10.94
C TYR A 149 -10.51 5.63 12.10
N LYS A 150 -10.18 6.79 12.67
CA LYS A 150 -9.12 6.93 13.70
C LYS A 150 -9.34 6.13 14.98
N LYS A 151 -10.59 5.90 15.37
CA LYS A 151 -10.96 5.23 16.62
C LYS A 151 -11.27 3.75 16.44
N GLU A 152 -11.12 3.24 15.23
CA GLU A 152 -11.46 1.86 14.95
C GLU A 152 -10.43 0.90 15.53
N ASN A 153 -10.92 -0.22 16.05
CA ASN A 153 -10.13 -1.40 16.34
C ASN A 153 -10.43 -2.44 15.24
N LYS A 154 -9.47 -2.66 14.34
CA LYS A 154 -9.60 -3.58 13.21
C LYS A 154 -8.44 -4.57 13.18
N LYS A 155 -8.69 -5.73 12.58
CA LYS A 155 -7.77 -6.88 12.54
C LYS A 155 -6.67 -6.73 11.51
N ILE A 156 -6.89 -5.90 10.49
CA ILE A 156 -5.95 -5.67 9.41
C ILE A 156 -5.88 -4.17 9.16
N TRP A 157 -4.65 -3.67 9.12
CA TRP A 157 -4.29 -2.34 8.65
C TRP A 157 -3.26 -2.49 7.54
N ILE A 158 -3.50 -1.81 6.42
CA ILE A 158 -2.61 -1.85 5.25
C ILE A 158 -2.27 -0.40 4.91
N LYS A 159 -0.99 -0.05 4.99
CA LYS A 159 -0.52 1.26 4.56
C LYS A 159 -0.41 1.25 3.05
N ILE A 160 -1.14 2.13 2.40
CA ILE A 160 -1.19 2.23 0.95
C ILE A 160 -0.79 3.62 0.48
N SER A 161 -0.24 3.68 -0.73
CA SER A 161 0.04 4.92 -1.47
C SER A 161 -0.42 4.79 -2.92
N ASN A 162 -0.34 5.88 -3.68
CA ASN A 162 -0.68 5.91 -5.10
C ASN A 162 -2.10 5.36 -5.39
N LEU A 163 -3.06 5.74 -4.55
CA LEU A 163 -4.44 5.27 -4.66
C LEU A 163 -5.16 6.00 -5.80
N GLN A 164 -5.43 5.25 -6.87
CA GLN A 164 -5.96 5.79 -8.13
C GLN A 164 -7.13 4.97 -8.65
N LYS A 165 -8.04 5.65 -9.37
CA LYS A 165 -9.09 4.97 -10.14
C LYS A 165 -8.47 4.26 -11.33
N VAL A 166 -8.98 3.09 -11.66
CA VAL A 166 -8.53 2.31 -12.81
C VAL A 166 -9.74 1.83 -13.60
N ASN A 167 -9.71 2.05 -14.92
CA ASN A 167 -10.81 1.67 -15.82
C ASN A 167 -10.44 0.49 -16.73
N GLU A 168 -9.16 0.17 -16.86
CA GLU A 168 -8.66 -0.82 -17.83
C GLU A 168 -8.55 -2.23 -17.26
N LEU A 169 -8.58 -2.37 -15.93
CA LEU A 169 -8.47 -3.67 -15.27
C LEU A 169 -9.83 -4.29 -15.02
N SER A 170 -9.96 -5.57 -15.36
CA SER A 170 -11.14 -6.34 -15.08
C SER A 170 -10.88 -7.44 -14.07
N VAL A 171 -11.89 -7.76 -13.26
CA VAL A 171 -11.88 -8.97 -12.40
C VAL A 171 -11.70 -10.26 -13.22
N LYS A 172 -11.95 -10.23 -14.53
CA LYS A 172 -11.70 -11.38 -15.43
C LYS A 172 -10.22 -11.65 -15.68
N ASP A 173 -9.35 -10.66 -15.45
CA ASP A 173 -7.91 -10.75 -15.70
C ASP A 173 -7.17 -11.46 -14.56
N PHE A 174 -7.89 -11.85 -13.50
CA PHE A 174 -7.32 -12.35 -12.26
C PHE A 174 -7.93 -13.70 -11.85
N VAL A 175 -7.12 -14.46 -11.11
CA VAL A 175 -7.51 -15.68 -10.41
C VAL A 175 -7.16 -15.56 -8.93
N ILE A 176 -7.85 -16.33 -8.09
CA ILE A 176 -7.47 -16.47 -6.68
C ILE A 176 -6.13 -17.19 -6.60
N ALA A 177 -5.15 -16.61 -5.89
CA ALA A 177 -3.78 -17.11 -5.86
C ALA A 177 -3.66 -18.55 -5.34
N SER A 178 -4.49 -18.94 -4.36
CA SER A 178 -4.45 -20.27 -3.75
C SER A 178 -5.18 -21.34 -4.54
N THR A 179 -6.35 -21.03 -5.10
CA THR A 179 -7.24 -22.03 -5.74
C THR A 179 -7.19 -21.98 -7.26
N LYS A 180 -6.58 -20.95 -7.85
CA LYS A 180 -6.57 -20.65 -9.29
C LYS A 180 -7.96 -20.47 -9.91
N LYS A 181 -9.01 -20.36 -9.08
CA LYS A 181 -10.37 -20.08 -9.54
C LYS A 181 -10.49 -18.67 -10.08
N ASP A 182 -11.37 -18.47 -11.06
CA ASP A 182 -11.71 -17.17 -11.60
C ASP A 182 -12.20 -16.20 -10.53
N LEU A 183 -11.59 -15.01 -10.48
CA LEU A 183 -11.96 -13.99 -9.50
C LEU A 183 -13.40 -13.51 -9.71
N LYS A 184 -13.81 -13.33 -10.98
CA LYS A 184 -15.17 -12.92 -11.33
C LYS A 184 -16.22 -13.88 -10.74
N GLU A 185 -16.03 -15.18 -10.92
CA GLU A 185 -16.95 -16.20 -10.39
C GLU A 185 -16.96 -16.19 -8.87
N ALA A 186 -15.79 -16.05 -8.25
CA ALA A 186 -15.67 -16.01 -6.80
C ALA A 186 -16.45 -14.83 -6.19
N ILE A 187 -16.44 -13.64 -6.79
CA ILE A 187 -17.08 -12.45 -6.21
C ILE A 187 -18.56 -12.29 -6.57
N GLU A 188 -19.07 -13.02 -7.57
CA GLU A 188 -20.49 -12.97 -7.99
C GLU A 188 -21.40 -13.74 -7.03
N GLY A 189 -20.92 -14.85 -6.48
CA GLY A 189 -21.74 -15.75 -5.63
C GLY A 189 -21.39 -15.78 -4.14
N SER A 190 -20.35 -15.07 -3.67
CA SER A 190 -19.80 -15.32 -2.33
C SER A 190 -19.53 -14.09 -1.45
N GLN A 191 -19.29 -14.39 -0.17
CA GLN A 191 -18.75 -13.51 0.87
C GLN A 191 -17.23 -13.23 0.71
N TYR A 192 -16.66 -13.44 -0.49
CA TYR A 192 -15.24 -13.22 -0.75
C TYR A 192 -14.95 -11.73 -0.87
N HIS A 193 -14.80 -11.10 0.29
CA HIS A 193 -14.56 -9.65 0.43
C HIS A 193 -13.08 -9.30 0.54
N PHE A 194 -12.24 -10.26 0.91
CA PHE A 194 -10.80 -10.05 1.05
C PHE A 194 -10.04 -11.32 0.64
N GLY A 195 -8.93 -11.13 -0.05
CA GLY A 195 -8.11 -12.25 -0.45
C GLY A 195 -6.88 -11.88 -1.25
N TYR A 196 -6.30 -12.90 -1.88
CA TYR A 196 -5.05 -12.77 -2.62
C TYR A 196 -5.29 -13.24 -4.04
N ILE A 197 -4.92 -12.40 -5.01
CA ILE A 197 -5.17 -12.64 -6.43
C ILE A 197 -3.87 -12.57 -7.21
N LYS A 198 -3.86 -13.24 -8.35
CA LYS A 198 -2.77 -13.24 -9.31
C LYS A 198 -3.33 -12.94 -10.69
N ARG A 199 -2.59 -12.18 -11.50
CA ARG A 199 -2.94 -11.96 -12.90
C ARG A 199 -2.79 -13.26 -13.71
N LYS A 200 -3.70 -13.49 -14.65
CA LYS A 200 -3.66 -14.66 -15.55
C LYS A 200 -2.48 -14.61 -16.51
#